data_AF-A0A7S4AN10-F1
#
_entry.id   AF-A0A7S4AN10-F1
#
_cell.length_a   1.000
_cell.length_b   1.000
_cell.length_c   1.000
_cell.angle_alpha   90.00
_cell.angle_beta   90.00
_cell.angle_gamma   90.00
#
_symmetry.space_group_name_H-M   'P 1'
#
loop_
_entity.id
_entity.type
_entity.pdbx_description
1 polymer ?
#
loop_
_entity_poly.entity_id
_entity_poly.type
_entity_poly.pdbx_seq_one_letter_code
_entity_poly.pdbx_strand_id
1 'polypeptide(L)'
;MSPPPHVKIISGTASTVLLVIGLRNLFAPGSRIPFLDGEHSLQGFFWGTKKPEELVSGQKAASKLAGVNLLALVAAKFTVLFTHGNEGTFLRRNMFAALGATQLAGSIFLLGGDTQEKAKSSGASFWTMAAILGGEGLVLLHDALLRDRPVKPH
;
A
#
# COMPACT_ATOMS: atom_id res chain seq x y z
N MET A 1 9.57 -22.55 1.29
CA MET A 1 8.45 -22.53 2.25
C MET A 1 7.37 -21.56 1.78
N SER A 2 6.13 -22.04 1.70
CA SER A 2 4.96 -21.21 1.41
C SER A 2 4.77 -20.12 2.47
N PRO A 3 4.19 -18.95 2.13
CA PRO A 3 3.84 -17.95 3.12
C PRO A 3 2.85 -18.50 4.16
N PRO A 4 3.05 -18.23 5.46
CA PRO A 4 2.10 -18.58 6.49
C PRO A 4 0.69 -18.01 6.20
N PRO A 5 -0.39 -18.66 6.67
CA PRO A 5 -1.76 -18.21 6.41
C PRO A 5 -2.01 -16.76 6.85
N HIS A 6 -1.49 -16.34 8.01
CA HIS A 6 -1.68 -14.98 8.51
C HIS A 6 -1.05 -13.91 7.59
N VAL A 7 0.13 -14.18 7.02
CA VAL A 7 0.79 -13.29 6.03
C VAL A 7 -0.08 -13.16 4.80
N LYS A 8 -0.62 -14.27 4.28
CA LYS A 8 -1.51 -14.25 3.11
C LYS A 8 -2.80 -13.48 3.37
N ILE A 9 -3.40 -13.64 4.55
CA ILE A 9 -4.66 -12.96 4.90
C ILE A 9 -4.43 -11.46 5.03
N ILE A 10 -3.41 -11.05 5.81
CA ILE A 10 -3.13 -9.64 6.06
C ILE A 10 -2.70 -8.94 4.77
N SER A 11 -1.71 -9.50 4.06
CA SER A 11 -1.23 -8.91 2.81
C SER A 11 -2.24 -9.01 1.66
N GLY A 12 -3.07 -10.05 1.65
CA GLY A 12 -4.16 -10.19 0.68
C GLY A 12 -5.25 -9.14 0.90
N THR A 13 -5.64 -8.91 2.14
CA THR A 13 -6.64 -7.89 2.51
C THR A 13 -6.11 -6.49 2.19
N ALA A 14 -4.88 -6.17 2.61
CA ALA A 14 -4.24 -4.89 2.32
C ALA A 14 -4.11 -4.67 0.79
N SER A 15 -3.69 -5.69 0.05
CA SER A 15 -3.63 -5.63 -1.43
C SER A 15 -5.00 -5.42 -2.07
N THR A 16 -6.07 -5.99 -1.50
CA THR A 16 -7.44 -5.79 -2.00
C THR A 16 -7.91 -4.36 -1.79
N VAL A 17 -7.60 -3.75 -0.63
CA VAL A 17 -7.90 -2.34 -0.40
C VAL A 17 -7.14 -1.46 -1.40
N LEU A 18 -5.83 -1.72 -1.58
CA LEU A 18 -5.01 -1.00 -2.56
C LEU A 18 -5.49 -1.21 -4.00
N LEU A 19 -6.02 -2.38 -4.34
CA LEU A 19 -6.61 -2.68 -5.64
C LEU A 19 -7.81 -1.76 -5.90
N VAL A 20 -8.74 -1.66 -4.95
CA VAL A 20 -9.92 -0.80 -5.08
C VAL A 20 -9.50 0.66 -5.23
N ILE A 21 -8.52 1.12 -4.43
CA ILE A 21 -7.98 2.49 -4.55
C ILE A 21 -7.34 2.72 -5.91
N GLY A 22 -6.56 1.75 -6.41
CA GLY A 22 -5.89 1.82 -7.71
C GLY A 22 -6.88 1.87 -8.87
N LEU A 23 -7.89 1.01 -8.87
CA LEU A 23 -8.97 1.01 -9.86
C LEU A 23 -9.75 2.33 -9.83
N ARG A 24 -10.09 2.82 -8.63
CA ARG A 24 -10.74 4.13 -8.47
C ARG A 24 -9.88 5.24 -9.06
N ASN A 25 -8.60 5.31 -8.71
CA ASN A 25 -7.68 6.33 -9.21
C ASN A 25 -7.54 6.29 -10.75
N LEU A 26 -7.62 5.11 -11.36
CA LEU A 26 -7.52 4.93 -12.80
C LEU A 26 -8.80 5.33 -13.55
N PHE A 27 -9.96 4.86 -13.08
CA PHE A 27 -11.23 4.98 -13.81
C PHE A 27 -12.11 6.14 -13.34
N ALA A 28 -12.02 6.53 -12.06
CA ALA A 28 -12.80 7.62 -11.47
C ALA A 28 -11.94 8.49 -10.54
N PRO A 29 -10.95 9.24 -11.07
CA PRO A 29 -10.09 10.12 -10.27
C PRO A 29 -10.90 11.05 -9.37
N GLY A 30 -10.59 11.06 -8.07
CA GLY A 30 -11.26 11.92 -7.10
C GLY A 30 -12.68 11.54 -6.70
N SER A 31 -13.15 10.35 -7.07
CA SER A 31 -14.38 9.80 -6.53
C SER A 31 -14.14 9.19 -5.14
N ARG A 32 -15.16 9.21 -4.28
CA ARG A 32 -15.08 8.69 -2.92
C ARG A 32 -15.20 7.16 -2.90
N ILE A 33 -14.40 6.51 -2.05
CA ILE A 33 -14.61 5.11 -1.70
C ILE A 33 -15.51 5.02 -0.45
N PRO A 34 -16.70 4.38 -0.51
CA PRO A 34 -17.70 4.45 0.56
C PRO A 34 -17.23 3.91 1.91
N PHE A 35 -16.35 2.90 1.91
CA PHE A 35 -15.91 2.18 3.11
C PHE A 35 -14.57 2.67 3.67
N LEU A 36 -13.92 3.67 3.05
CA LEU A 36 -12.69 4.28 3.54
C LEU A 36 -12.99 5.67 4.08
N ASP A 37 -13.29 5.74 5.37
CA ASP A 37 -13.52 7.01 6.04
C ASP A 37 -12.27 7.90 6.07
N GLY A 38 -12.48 9.21 5.87
CA GLY A 38 -11.41 10.22 5.81
C GLY A 38 -10.72 10.37 4.45
N GLU A 39 -10.96 9.46 3.49
CA GLU A 39 -10.35 9.48 2.16
C GLU A 39 -10.72 10.72 1.35
N HIS A 40 -11.98 11.14 1.45
CA HIS A 40 -12.47 12.36 0.81
C HIS A 40 -11.86 13.65 1.40
N SER A 41 -11.51 13.63 2.70
CA SER A 41 -10.77 14.74 3.32
C SER A 41 -9.31 14.75 2.87
N LEU A 42 -8.69 13.57 2.71
CA LEU A 42 -7.34 13.45 2.14
C LEU A 42 -7.28 13.96 0.70
N GLN A 43 -8.31 13.69 -0.10
CA GLN A 43 -8.42 14.25 -1.44
C GLN A 43 -8.45 15.78 -1.42
N GLY A 44 -9.25 16.37 -0.53
CA GLY A 44 -9.28 17.81 -0.32
C GLY A 44 -7.92 18.37 0.10
N PHE A 45 -7.16 17.64 0.93
CA PHE A 45 -5.81 18.02 1.34
C PHE A 45 -4.80 17.98 0.17
N PHE A 46 -4.83 16.96 -0.67
CA PHE A 46 -3.89 16.83 -1.80
C PHE A 46 -4.18 17.76 -2.97
N TRP A 47 -5.47 17.96 -3.28
CA TRP A 47 -5.87 18.63 -4.52
C TRP A 47 -6.56 19.97 -4.32
N GLY A 48 -6.80 20.38 -3.07
CA GLY A 48 -7.53 21.60 -2.73
C GLY A 48 -9.04 21.50 -2.99
N THR A 49 -9.53 20.38 -3.53
CA THR A 49 -10.94 20.13 -3.76
C THR A 49 -11.34 18.72 -3.37
N LYS A 50 -12.57 18.61 -2.88
CA LYS A 50 -13.22 17.34 -2.56
C LYS A 50 -14.03 16.78 -3.73
N LYS A 51 -14.29 17.59 -4.75
CA LYS A 51 -15.17 17.23 -5.87
C LYS A 51 -14.34 16.74 -7.07
N PRO A 52 -14.68 15.59 -7.66
CA PRO A 52 -13.94 15.05 -8.80
C PRO A 52 -14.01 15.94 -10.05
N GLU A 53 -15.11 16.65 -10.26
CA GLU A 53 -15.32 17.55 -11.39
C GLU A 53 -14.39 18.77 -11.37
N GLU A 54 -14.01 19.25 -10.18
CA GLU A 54 -13.14 20.41 -9.97
C GLU A 54 -11.64 20.07 -10.18
N LEU A 55 -11.28 18.79 -10.34
CA LEU A 55 -9.91 18.38 -10.60
C LEU A 55 -9.43 18.83 -11.99
N VAL A 56 -8.31 19.54 -12.03
CA VAL A 56 -7.67 19.94 -13.30
C VAL A 56 -7.00 18.75 -13.98
N SER A 57 -6.77 18.86 -15.30
CA SER A 57 -6.24 17.76 -16.12
C SER A 57 -4.93 17.16 -15.58
N GLY A 58 -4.04 17.99 -15.03
CA GLY A 58 -2.79 17.53 -14.42
C GLY A 58 -3.02 16.67 -13.17
N GLN A 59 -3.98 17.03 -12.31
CA GLN A 59 -4.33 16.26 -11.12
C GLN A 59 -5.01 14.93 -11.49
N LYS A 60 -5.87 14.94 -12.52
CA LYS A 60 -6.47 13.72 -13.09
C LYS A 60 -5.40 12.78 -13.65
N ALA A 61 -4.42 13.30 -14.38
CA ALA A 61 -3.30 12.51 -14.90
C ALA A 61 -2.43 11.92 -13.77
N ALA A 62 -2.08 12.74 -12.77
CA ALA A 62 -1.31 12.28 -11.60
C ALA A 62 -2.05 11.19 -10.82
N SER A 63 -3.36 11.34 -10.60
CA SER A 63 -4.20 10.32 -9.97
C SER A 63 -4.20 9.02 -10.76
N LYS A 64 -4.38 9.07 -12.09
CA LYS A 64 -4.32 7.88 -12.95
C LYS A 64 -2.96 7.18 -12.90
N LEU A 65 -1.85 7.92 -12.93
CA LEU A 65 -0.50 7.37 -12.79
C LEU A 65 -0.31 6.70 -11.43
N ALA A 66 -0.77 7.33 -10.34
CA ALA A 66 -0.78 6.71 -9.03
C ALA A 66 -1.63 5.43 -9.00
N GLY A 67 -2.77 5.42 -9.70
CA GLY A 67 -3.61 4.24 -9.91
C GLY A 67 -2.86 3.09 -10.58
N VAL A 68 -2.19 3.34 -11.71
CA VAL A 68 -1.37 2.34 -12.41
C VAL A 68 -0.28 1.77 -11.51
N ASN A 69 0.43 2.62 -10.77
CA ASN A 69 1.49 2.19 -9.84
C ASN A 69 0.93 1.30 -8.71
N LEU A 70 -0.24 1.64 -8.16
CA LEU A 70 -0.90 0.81 -7.15
C LEU A 70 -1.32 -0.55 -7.71
N LEU A 71 -1.89 -0.58 -8.92
CA LEU A 71 -2.27 -1.84 -9.58
C LEU A 71 -1.06 -2.72 -9.87
N ALA A 72 0.05 -2.13 -10.34
CA ALA A 72 1.31 -2.85 -10.55
C ALA A 72 1.86 -3.42 -9.23
N LEU A 73 1.83 -2.65 -8.14
CA LEU A 73 2.23 -3.11 -6.82
C LEU A 73 1.36 -4.28 -6.34
N VAL A 74 0.03 -4.18 -6.49
CA VAL A 74 -0.89 -5.26 -6.13
C VAL A 74 -0.62 -6.52 -6.95
N ALA A 75 -0.42 -6.39 -8.26
CA ALA A 75 -0.09 -7.51 -9.13
C ALA A 75 1.22 -8.19 -8.71
N ALA A 76 2.26 -7.41 -8.40
CA ALA A 76 3.52 -7.94 -7.88
C ALA A 76 3.31 -8.70 -6.56
N LYS A 77 2.57 -8.11 -5.62
CA LYS A 77 2.28 -8.74 -4.32
C LYS A 77 1.50 -10.04 -4.47
N PHE A 78 0.46 -10.08 -5.30
CA PHE A 78 -0.30 -11.30 -5.55
C PHE A 78 0.55 -12.39 -6.21
N THR A 79 1.42 -12.01 -7.14
CA THR A 79 2.35 -12.93 -7.78
C THR A 79 3.30 -13.56 -6.77
N VAL A 80 3.88 -12.76 -5.87
CA VAL A 80 4.83 -13.25 -4.85
C VAL A 80 4.14 -14.09 -3.76
N LEU A 81 2.91 -13.73 -3.35
CA LEU A 81 2.18 -14.38 -2.25
C LEU A 81 1.42 -15.64 -2.66
N PHE A 82 0.81 -15.66 -3.85
CA PHE A 82 -0.16 -16.68 -4.23
C PHE A 82 0.26 -17.56 -5.41
N THR A 83 1.12 -17.07 -6.31
CA THR A 83 1.42 -17.80 -7.55
C THR A 83 2.61 -18.75 -7.40
N HIS A 84 3.70 -18.32 -6.76
CA HIS A 84 4.97 -19.06 -6.81
C HIS A 84 5.25 -19.91 -5.57
N GLY A 85 4.31 -20.67 -5.02
CA GLY A 85 4.44 -21.37 -3.72
C GLY A 85 5.80 -22.03 -3.42
N ASN A 86 6.43 -22.63 -4.44
CA ASN A 86 7.69 -23.39 -4.36
C ASN A 86 8.97 -22.61 -4.71
N GLU A 87 8.90 -21.32 -5.03
CA GLU A 87 10.10 -20.51 -5.33
C GLU A 87 11.10 -20.48 -4.16
N GLY A 88 12.38 -20.35 -4.53
CA GLY A 88 13.50 -20.33 -3.61
C GLY A 88 13.31 -19.32 -2.48
N THR A 89 13.55 -19.76 -1.25
CA THR A 89 13.34 -18.98 -0.02
C THR A 89 14.05 -17.63 -0.05
N PHE A 90 15.18 -17.51 -0.75
CA PHE A 90 15.99 -16.30 -0.80
C PHE A 90 15.31 -15.13 -1.55
N LEU A 91 14.80 -15.35 -2.77
CA LEU A 91 14.17 -14.29 -3.57
C LEU A 91 12.90 -13.78 -2.87
N ARG A 92 12.05 -14.69 -2.40
CA ARG A 92 10.83 -14.34 -1.66
C ARG A 92 11.15 -13.54 -0.40
N ARG A 93 12.15 -13.97 0.37
CA ARG A 93 12.56 -13.27 1.58
C ARG A 93 13.02 -11.85 1.29
N ASN A 94 13.82 -11.64 0.24
CA ASN A 94 14.26 -10.30 -0.16
C ASN A 94 13.10 -9.44 -0.68
N MET A 95 12.14 -10.03 -1.40
CA MET A 95 10.93 -9.32 -1.82
C MET A 95 10.06 -8.93 -0.64
N PHE A 96 9.85 -9.81 0.34
CA PHE A 96 9.11 -9.47 1.56
C PHE A 96 9.84 -8.44 2.41
N ALA A 97 11.18 -8.51 2.51
CA ALA A 97 11.96 -7.49 3.19
C ALA A 97 11.83 -6.13 2.49
N ALA A 98 11.97 -6.08 1.16
CA ALA A 98 11.87 -4.84 0.38
C ALA A 98 10.46 -4.24 0.47
N LEU A 99 9.42 -5.03 0.16
CA LEU A 99 8.03 -4.59 0.23
C LEU A 99 7.66 -4.16 1.64
N GLY A 100 8.03 -4.95 2.65
CA GLY A 100 7.73 -4.67 4.05
C GLY A 100 8.43 -3.41 4.56
N ALA A 101 9.72 -3.23 4.24
CA ALA A 101 10.47 -2.03 4.58
C ALA A 101 9.88 -0.78 3.91
N THR A 102 9.55 -0.84 2.63
CA THR A 102 8.94 0.30 1.91
C THR A 102 7.57 0.66 2.48
N GLN A 103 6.73 -0.32 2.80
CA GLN A 103 5.42 -0.05 3.40
C GLN A 103 5.54 0.50 4.83
N LEU A 104 6.45 -0.03 5.64
CA LEU A 104 6.70 0.49 6.98
C LEU A 104 7.26 1.92 6.94
N ALA A 105 8.23 2.18 6.05
CA ALA A 105 8.76 3.52 5.83
C ALA A 105 7.66 4.50 5.36
N GLY A 106 6.79 4.07 4.46
CA GLY A 106 5.62 4.84 4.02
C GLY A 106 4.67 5.16 5.17
N SER A 107 4.38 4.18 6.03
CA SER A 107 3.56 4.39 7.24
C SER A 107 4.20 5.41 8.20
N ILE A 108 5.51 5.30 8.42
CA ILE A 108 6.24 6.23 9.29
C ILE A 108 6.22 7.63 8.68
N PHE A 109 6.44 7.76 7.37
CA PHE A 109 6.36 9.04 6.68
C PHE A 109 4.97 9.68 6.78
N LEU A 110 3.91 8.89 6.62
CA LEU A 110 2.53 9.37 6.70
C LEU A 110 2.11 9.82 8.11
N LEU A 111 2.68 9.22 9.16
CA LEU A 111 2.38 9.56 10.56
C LEU A 111 3.39 10.51 11.20
N GLY A 112 4.57 10.63 10.61
CA GLY A 112 5.69 11.40 11.13
C GLY A 112 5.69 12.85 10.67
N GLY A 113 6.21 13.71 11.55
CA GLY A 113 6.50 15.11 11.23
C GLY A 113 5.28 15.94 10.86
N ASP A 114 5.52 16.91 9.98
CA ASP A 114 4.57 17.94 9.58
C ASP A 114 3.44 17.42 8.67
N THR A 115 3.62 16.25 8.05
CA THR A 115 2.67 15.68 7.09
C THR A 115 1.34 15.34 7.74
N GLN A 116 1.36 14.60 8.85
CA GLN A 116 0.14 14.25 9.59
C GLN A 116 -0.45 15.44 10.33
N GLU A 117 0.39 16.36 10.83
CA GLU A 117 -0.08 17.57 11.51
C GLU A 117 -0.85 18.50 10.57
N LYS A 118 -0.32 18.74 9.36
CA LYS A 118 -0.98 19.54 8.31
C LYS A 118 -2.24 18.88 7.77
N ALA A 119 -2.25 17.55 7.67
CA ALA A 119 -3.45 16.81 7.29
C ALA A 119 -4.55 16.99 8.34
N LYS A 120 -4.22 16.81 9.63
CA LYS A 120 -5.16 16.98 10.75
C LYS A 120 -5.71 18.40 10.85
N SER A 121 -4.87 19.42 10.67
CA SER A 121 -5.33 20.82 10.68
C SER A 121 -6.30 21.12 9.53
N SER A 122 -6.23 20.36 8.43
CA SER A 122 -7.14 20.44 7.29
C SER A 122 -8.38 19.52 7.43
N GLY A 123 -8.57 18.86 8.58
CA GLY A 123 -9.66 17.90 8.81
C GLY A 123 -9.49 16.56 8.10
N ALA A 124 -8.28 16.24 7.65
CA ALA A 124 -7.91 14.98 7.01
C ALA A 124 -7.03 14.13 7.94
N SER A 125 -6.88 12.84 7.66
CA SER A 125 -6.06 11.96 8.48
C SER A 125 -5.51 10.81 7.66
N PHE A 126 -4.19 10.58 7.74
CA PHE A 126 -3.54 9.44 7.10
C PHE A 126 -3.59 8.15 7.92
N TRP A 127 -4.23 8.16 9.11
CA TRP A 127 -4.20 7.03 10.04
C TRP A 127 -4.60 5.69 9.42
N THR A 128 -5.69 5.66 8.66
CA THR A 128 -6.17 4.42 8.02
C THR A 128 -5.14 3.88 7.03
N MET A 129 -4.58 4.75 6.18
CA MET A 129 -3.58 4.36 5.19
C MET A 129 -2.28 3.91 5.86
N ALA A 130 -1.84 4.63 6.89
CA ALA A 130 -0.68 4.27 7.67
C ALA A 130 -0.87 2.93 8.41
N ALA A 131 -2.05 2.68 8.99
CA ALA A 131 -2.34 1.40 9.65
C ALA A 131 -2.28 0.22 8.66
N ILE A 132 -2.80 0.39 7.44
CA ILE A 132 -2.73 -0.63 6.39
C ILE A 132 -1.27 -0.90 5.99
N LEU A 133 -0.51 0.16 5.67
CA LEU A 133 0.88 0.04 5.23
C LEU A 133 1.79 -0.46 6.35
N GLY A 134 1.65 0.05 7.56
CA GLY A 134 2.46 -0.32 8.72
C GLY A 134 2.15 -1.73 9.19
N GLY A 135 0.87 -2.10 9.30
CA GLY A 135 0.45 -3.43 9.69
C GLY A 135 0.92 -4.50 8.72
N GLU A 136 0.75 -4.26 7.42
CA GLU A 136 1.27 -5.18 6.40
C GLU A 136 2.82 -5.21 6.39
N GLY A 137 3.44 -4.03 6.45
CA GLY A 137 4.90 -3.89 6.40
C GLY A 137 5.59 -4.65 7.53
N LEU A 138 5.05 -4.57 8.75
CA LEU A 138 5.53 -5.34 9.90
C LEU A 138 5.41 -6.85 9.69
N VAL A 139 4.28 -7.32 9.16
CA VAL A 139 4.04 -8.75 8.92
C VAL A 139 4.99 -9.31 7.86
N LEU A 140 5.19 -8.57 6.77
CA LEU A 140 6.13 -8.97 5.70
C LEU A 140 7.58 -8.96 6.19
N LEU A 141 7.99 -7.95 6.95
CA LEU A 141 9.33 -7.88 7.54
C LEU A 141 9.56 -9.00 8.55
N HIS A 142 8.60 -9.24 9.43
CA HIS A 142 8.67 -10.32 10.42
C HIS A 142 8.82 -11.68 9.74
N ASP A 143 8.01 -11.98 8.72
CA ASP A 143 8.14 -13.22 7.95
C ASP A 143 9.46 -13.29 7.17
N ALA A 144 9.98 -12.17 6.66
CA ALA A 144 11.28 -12.13 6.01
C ALA A 144 12.44 -12.42 6.99
N LEU A 145 12.37 -11.93 8.23
CA LEU A 145 13.42 -12.11 9.23
C LEU A 145 13.46 -13.55 9.77
N LEU A 146 12.30 -14.20 9.92
CA LEU A 146 12.20 -15.57 10.44
C LEU A 146 12.48 -16.67 9.39
N ARG A 147 12.54 -16.33 8.10
CA ARG A 147 12.83 -17.31 7.04
C ARG A 147 14.30 -17.71 7.02
N ASP A 148 14.53 -19.01 7.15
CA ASP A 148 15.85 -19.61 7.04
C ASP A 148 16.55 -19.29 5.71
N ARG A 149 17.84 -18.98 5.82
CA ARG A 149 18.74 -18.83 4.68
C ARG A 149 19.34 -20.21 4.37
N PRO A 150 19.06 -20.82 3.21
CA PRO A 150 19.86 -21.93 2.76
C PRO A 150 21.27 -21.40 2.48
N VAL A 151 22.22 -21.75 3.35
CA VAL A 151 23.64 -21.51 3.10
C VAL A 151 24.03 -22.48 1.99
N LYS A 152 24.60 -21.98 0.89
CA LYS A 152 25.15 -22.87 -0.14
C LYS A 152 26.27 -23.69 0.53
N PRO A 153 26.25 -25.03 0.50
CA PRO A 153 27.41 -25.80 0.91
C PRO A 153 28.57 -25.41 -0.01
N HIS A 154 29.71 -25.06 0.61
CA HIS A 154 30.95 -24.76 -0.08
C HIS A 154 31.59 -26.03 -0.63
#